data_AF-W9S7Z5-F1
#
_entry.id   AF-W9S7Z5-F1
#
_cell.length_a   1.000
_cell.length_b   1.000
_cell.length_c   1.000
_cell.angle_alpha   90.00
_cell.angle_beta   90.00
_cell.angle_gamma   90.00
#
_symmetry.space_group_name_H-M   'P 1'
#
loop_
_entity.id
_entity.type
_entity.pdbx_description
1 polymer ?
#
loop_
_entity_poly.entity_id
_entity_poly.type
_entity_poly.pdbx_seq_one_letter_code
_entity_poly.pdbx_strand_id
1 'polypeptide(L)'
;MSNVFLPGELIGLFRAERTGRALKEAICYQAILLGITKASLNTQSFISEASFQETARVLAKAALRGRIDWLKGLKENVVLGGMIPVGTGFKGLVHRSKQHNNIPLETKKKNLFECEMRDILFHHKELFDFCISTNIHDTSEHLFLGFNDS
;
A
#
# COMPACT_ATOMS: atom_id res chain seq x y z
N MET A 1 8.77 -20.74 21.91
CA MET A 1 8.18 -19.57 21.21
C MET A 1 7.89 -20.02 19.79
N SER A 2 6.65 -19.95 19.34
CA SER A 2 6.27 -20.38 17.98
C SER A 2 6.42 -19.20 17.02
N ASN A 3 7.29 -19.31 16.03
CA ASN A 3 7.44 -18.29 14.99
C ASN A 3 6.12 -18.13 14.22
N VAL A 4 5.71 -16.89 13.96
CA VAL A 4 4.48 -16.57 13.21
C VAL A 4 4.56 -16.98 11.74
N PHE A 5 5.78 -17.15 11.21
CA PHE A 5 6.04 -17.50 9.82
C PHE A 5 6.69 -18.87 9.70
N LEU A 6 6.38 -19.55 8.60
CA LEU A 6 7.04 -20.81 8.25
C LEU A 6 8.42 -20.55 7.62
N PRO A 7 9.40 -21.43 7.82
CA PRO A 7 10.70 -21.30 7.17
C PRO A 7 10.53 -21.34 5.64
N GLY A 8 11.05 -20.33 4.95
CA GLY A 8 10.91 -20.18 3.50
C GLY A 8 9.58 -19.60 3.01
N GLU A 9 8.70 -19.16 3.91
CA GLU A 9 7.48 -18.43 3.52
C GLU A 9 7.83 -17.12 2.81
N LEU A 10 7.28 -16.92 1.62
CA LEU A 10 7.43 -15.68 0.89
C LEU A 10 6.48 -14.62 1.48
N ILE A 11 7.06 -13.55 2.02
CA ILE A 11 6.31 -12.49 2.67
C ILE A 11 6.67 -11.11 2.14
N GLY A 12 5.67 -10.21 2.10
CA GLY A 12 5.93 -8.81 1.83
C GLY A 12 6.66 -8.14 2.99
N LEU A 13 7.65 -7.31 2.68
CA LEU A 13 8.48 -6.60 3.67
C LEU A 13 7.64 -5.87 4.73
N PHE A 14 6.64 -5.10 4.30
CA PHE A 14 5.75 -4.38 5.21
C PHE A 14 4.96 -5.27 6.18
N ARG A 15 4.70 -6.53 5.82
CA ARG A 15 4.04 -7.50 6.72
C ARG A 15 5.03 -8.04 7.74
N ALA A 16 6.27 -8.35 7.31
CA ALA A 16 7.33 -8.78 8.20
C ALA A 16 7.67 -7.68 9.24
N GLU A 17 7.88 -6.45 8.81
CA GLU A 17 8.20 -5.32 9.69
C GLU A 17 7.10 -5.02 10.70
N ARG A 18 5.83 -4.99 10.26
CA ARG A 18 4.69 -4.78 11.16
C ARG A 18 4.59 -5.89 12.21
N THR A 19 4.83 -7.13 11.81
CA THR A 19 4.75 -8.28 12.72
C THR A 19 5.92 -8.26 13.70
N GLY A 20 7.14 -7.94 13.26
CA GLY A 20 8.30 -7.79 14.13
C GLY A 20 8.11 -6.70 15.17
N ARG A 21 7.59 -5.53 14.77
CA ARG A 21 7.24 -4.44 15.72
C ARG A 21 6.15 -4.86 16.71
N ALA A 22 5.13 -5.59 16.26
CA ALA A 22 4.04 -6.06 17.12
C ALA A 22 4.50 -7.12 18.15
N LEU A 23 5.40 -8.02 17.75
CA LEU A 23 5.94 -9.07 18.61
C LEU A 23 7.13 -8.60 19.47
N LYS A 24 7.69 -7.41 19.18
CA LYS A 24 8.95 -6.92 19.76
C LYS A 24 10.10 -7.91 19.58
N GLU A 25 10.08 -8.65 18.47
CA GLU A 25 11.06 -9.66 18.11
C GLU A 25 11.67 -9.34 16.74
N ALA A 26 12.98 -9.54 16.63
CA ALA A 26 13.67 -9.43 15.35
C ALA A 26 13.31 -10.63 14.47
N ILE A 27 12.68 -10.38 13.33
CA ILE A 27 12.36 -11.41 12.35
C ILE A 27 13.51 -11.45 11.34
N CYS A 28 14.22 -12.58 11.26
CA CYS A 28 15.23 -12.79 10.24
C CYS A 28 14.56 -13.09 8.90
N TYR A 29 14.93 -12.36 7.86
CA TYR A 29 14.45 -12.58 6.49
C TYR A 29 15.57 -12.32 5.48
N GLN A 30 15.43 -12.90 4.29
CA GLN A 30 16.33 -12.70 3.17
C GLN A 30 15.54 -12.19 1.97
N ALA A 31 16.06 -11.17 1.28
CA ALA A 31 15.45 -10.67 0.06
C ALA A 31 15.55 -11.72 -1.06
N ILE A 32 14.43 -11.97 -1.76
CA ILE A 32 14.35 -12.91 -2.88
C ILE A 32 13.94 -12.14 -4.14
N LEU A 33 14.69 -12.34 -5.22
CA LEU A 33 14.37 -11.76 -6.52
C LEU A 33 13.33 -12.63 -7.26
N LEU A 34 12.24 -12.00 -7.70
CA LEU A 34 11.19 -12.63 -8.50
C LEU A 34 11.06 -11.93 -9.84
N GLY A 35 10.84 -12.69 -10.91
CA GLY A 35 10.51 -12.11 -12.21
C GLY A 35 9.14 -11.43 -12.20
N ILE A 36 8.93 -10.49 -13.13
CA ILE A 36 7.71 -9.65 -13.19
C ILE A 36 6.41 -10.48 -13.19
N THR A 37 6.38 -11.60 -13.92
CA THR A 37 5.22 -12.49 -14.01
C THR A 37 4.95 -13.17 -12.67
N LYS A 38 5.98 -13.70 -12.02
CA LYS A 38 5.86 -14.42 -10.75
C LYS A 38 5.49 -13.46 -9.60
N ALA A 39 6.04 -12.25 -9.60
CA ALA A 39 5.67 -11.21 -8.66
C ALA A 39 4.20 -10.78 -8.83
N SER A 40 3.75 -10.59 -10.08
CA SER A 40 2.36 -10.20 -10.39
C SER A 40 1.33 -11.27 -10.02
N LEU A 41 1.70 -12.55 -10.13
CA LEU A 41 0.88 -13.68 -9.72
C LEU A 41 0.91 -13.95 -8.20
N ASN A 42 1.77 -13.27 -7.44
CA ASN A 42 1.87 -13.43 -5.97
C ASN A 42 1.26 -12.24 -5.21
N THR A 43 0.33 -11.52 -5.84
CA THR A 43 -0.35 -10.39 -5.19
C THR A 43 -1.38 -10.86 -4.16
N GLN A 44 -1.72 -9.98 -3.22
CA GLN A 44 -2.71 -10.30 -2.17
C GLN A 44 -4.14 -10.35 -2.72
N SER A 45 -4.43 -9.55 -3.75
CA SER A 45 -5.72 -9.50 -4.41
C SER A 45 -5.82 -10.58 -5.48
N PHE A 46 -6.82 -11.45 -5.34
CA PHE A 46 -7.06 -12.47 -6.35
C PHE A 46 -7.72 -11.89 -7.61
N ILE A 47 -8.45 -10.76 -7.50
CA ILE A 47 -9.04 -10.08 -8.66
C ILE A 47 -7.92 -9.51 -9.54
N SER A 48 -6.93 -8.89 -8.92
CA SER A 48 -5.75 -8.38 -9.60
C SER A 48 -4.88 -9.50 -10.21
N GLU A 49 -4.67 -10.59 -9.46
CA GLU A 49 -3.96 -11.80 -9.91
C GLU A 49 -4.68 -12.43 -11.14
N ALA A 50 -5.99 -12.67 -11.05
CA ALA A 50 -6.77 -13.38 -12.07
C ALA A 50 -6.92 -12.61 -13.39
N SER A 51 -6.88 -11.27 -13.32
CA SER A 51 -6.93 -10.38 -14.48
C SER A 51 -5.55 -10.15 -15.11
N PHE A 52 -4.47 -10.68 -14.54
CA PHE A 52 -3.16 -10.66 -15.19
C PHE A 52 -3.08 -11.84 -16.17
N GLN A 53 -3.08 -13.07 -15.66
CA GLN A 53 -3.03 -14.32 -16.43
C GLN A 53 -3.58 -15.49 -15.59
N GLU A 54 -3.69 -16.69 -16.19
CA GLU A 54 -4.01 -17.96 -15.51
C GLU A 54 -5.33 -17.93 -14.71
N THR A 55 -6.32 -17.17 -15.18
CA THR A 55 -7.57 -16.83 -14.49
C THR A 55 -8.26 -18.01 -13.80
N ALA A 56 -8.41 -19.16 -14.48
CA ALA A 56 -9.06 -20.34 -13.92
C ALA A 56 -8.32 -20.90 -12.70
N ARG A 57 -6.98 -20.98 -12.77
CA ARG A 57 -6.14 -21.46 -11.66
C ARG A 57 -6.25 -20.54 -10.45
N VAL A 58 -6.24 -19.23 -10.70
CA VAL A 58 -6.30 -18.20 -9.64
C VAL A 58 -7.64 -18.24 -8.93
N LEU A 59 -8.75 -18.26 -9.69
CA LEU A 59 -10.10 -18.28 -9.12
C LEU A 59 -10.37 -19.57 -8.34
N ALA A 60 -9.94 -20.73 -8.87
CA ALA A 60 -10.06 -22.00 -8.15
C ALA A 60 -9.30 -21.97 -6.81
N LYS A 61 -8.05 -21.50 -6.81
CA LYS A 61 -7.23 -21.35 -5.60
C LYS A 61 -7.87 -20.39 -4.59
N ALA A 62 -8.47 -19.30 -5.06
CA ALA A 62 -9.15 -18.33 -4.21
C ALA A 62 -10.43 -18.91 -3.59
N ALA A 63 -11.24 -19.61 -4.38
CA ALA A 63 -12.48 -20.26 -3.92
C ALA A 63 -12.19 -21.36 -2.89
N LEU A 64 -11.21 -22.23 -3.14
CA LEU A 64 -10.79 -23.29 -2.21
C LEU A 64 -10.30 -22.74 -0.87
N ARG A 65 -9.65 -21.57 -0.88
CA ARG A 65 -9.14 -20.91 0.33
C ARG A 65 -10.17 -19.96 0.96
N GLY A 66 -11.32 -19.74 0.35
CA GLY A 66 -12.30 -18.73 0.78
C GLY A 66 -11.71 -17.31 0.85
N ARG A 67 -10.85 -16.93 -0.10
CA ARG A 67 -10.20 -15.61 -0.09
C ARG A 67 -11.21 -14.48 -0.31
N ILE A 68 -11.08 -13.42 0.48
CA ILE A 68 -11.86 -12.18 0.35
C ILE A 68 -10.93 -11.08 -0.15
N ASP A 69 -11.37 -10.36 -1.17
CA ASP A 69 -10.67 -9.18 -1.70
C ASP A 69 -11.23 -7.91 -1.07
N TRP A 70 -10.34 -7.07 -0.54
CA TRP A 70 -10.71 -5.83 0.16
C TRP A 70 -10.65 -4.60 -0.74
N LEU A 71 -10.39 -4.77 -2.05
CA LEU A 71 -10.39 -3.68 -3.05
C LEU A 71 -9.46 -2.52 -2.67
N LYS A 72 -8.29 -2.85 -2.11
CA LYS A 72 -7.29 -1.86 -1.69
C LYS A 72 -6.41 -1.42 -2.85
N GLY A 73 -6.36 -2.21 -3.93
CA GLY A 73 -5.51 -1.98 -5.09
C GLY A 73 -6.17 -1.09 -6.15
N LEU A 74 -5.34 -0.66 -7.09
CA LEU A 74 -5.80 0.09 -8.25
C LEU A 74 -6.66 -0.76 -9.18
N LYS A 75 -6.16 -1.94 -9.55
CA LYS A 75 -6.75 -2.78 -10.60
C LYS A 75 -8.10 -3.36 -10.20
N GLU A 76 -8.27 -3.81 -8.96
CA GLU A 76 -9.55 -4.30 -8.45
C GLU A 76 -10.67 -3.24 -8.60
N ASN A 77 -10.38 -2.00 -8.21
CA ASN A 77 -11.35 -0.91 -8.27
C ASN A 77 -11.70 -0.55 -9.72
N VAL A 78 -10.72 -0.56 -10.63
CA VAL A 78 -10.99 -0.34 -12.06
C VAL A 78 -11.91 -1.43 -12.63
N VAL A 79 -11.63 -2.70 -12.34
CA VAL A 79 -12.42 -3.84 -12.86
C VAL A 79 -13.87 -3.78 -12.38
N LEU A 80 -14.11 -3.35 -11.15
CA LEU A 80 -15.46 -3.23 -10.57
C LEU A 80 -16.14 -1.88 -10.90
N GLY A 81 -15.45 -0.94 -11.54
CA GLY A 81 -15.98 0.39 -11.84
C GLY A 81 -16.04 1.34 -10.62
N GLY A 82 -15.25 1.08 -9.59
CA GLY A 82 -15.11 1.91 -8.40
C GLY A 82 -14.08 3.03 -8.55
N MET A 83 -14.12 4.01 -7.63
CA MET A 83 -13.11 5.08 -7.57
C MET A 83 -11.77 4.52 -7.10
N ILE A 84 -10.72 4.75 -7.88
CA ILE A 84 -9.37 4.24 -7.60
C ILE A 84 -8.71 4.98 -6.42
N PRO A 85 -7.87 4.32 -5.60
CA PRO A 85 -7.27 4.90 -4.40
C PRO A 85 -6.04 5.78 -4.70
N VAL A 86 -6.07 6.53 -5.81
CA VAL A 86 -5.01 7.43 -6.26
C VAL A 86 -5.62 8.71 -6.83
N GLY A 87 -4.83 9.79 -6.90
CA GLY A 87 -5.29 11.09 -7.42
C GLY A 87 -6.49 11.62 -6.64
N THR A 88 -7.56 12.00 -7.35
CA THR A 88 -8.81 12.52 -6.75
C THR A 88 -9.53 11.51 -5.85
N GLY A 89 -9.26 10.21 -6.01
CA GLY A 89 -9.82 9.17 -5.15
C GLY A 89 -9.05 8.96 -3.84
N PHE A 90 -7.91 9.62 -3.66
CA PHE A 90 -7.11 9.52 -2.43
C PHE A 90 -7.69 10.43 -1.33
N LYS A 91 -8.46 9.83 -0.42
CA LYS A 91 -9.13 10.55 0.68
C LYS A 91 -8.18 11.08 1.77
N GLY A 92 -6.89 10.76 1.72
CA GLY A 92 -5.92 11.10 2.77
C GLY A 92 -5.32 12.51 2.68
N LEU A 93 -5.39 13.17 1.51
CA LEU A 93 -4.83 14.52 1.32
C LEU A 93 -5.83 15.64 1.60
N VAL A 94 -7.13 15.31 1.62
CA VAL A 94 -8.14 16.26 2.06
C VAL A 94 -7.97 16.35 3.56
N HIS A 95 -7.29 17.40 4.03
CA HIS A 95 -7.44 17.87 5.40
C HIS A 95 -8.93 17.77 5.71
N ARG A 96 -9.29 16.81 6.56
CA ARG A 96 -10.62 16.78 7.16
C ARG A 96 -10.63 17.98 8.08
N SER A 97 -10.85 19.17 7.50
CA SER A 97 -11.37 20.29 8.26
C SER A 97 -12.55 19.66 8.98
N LYS A 98 -12.46 19.64 10.31
CA LYS A 98 -13.56 19.18 11.15
C LYS A 98 -14.69 20.16 10.87
N GLN A 99 -15.45 19.93 9.81
CA GLN A 99 -16.74 20.56 9.65
C GLN A 99 -17.63 19.80 10.61
N HIS A 100 -17.70 20.38 11.81
CA HIS A 100 -18.71 20.11 12.80
C HIS A 100 -20.03 20.01 12.07
N ASN A 101 -20.67 18.84 12.19
CA ASN A 101 -21.99 18.57 11.65
C ASN A 101 -22.90 19.75 12.00
N ASN A 102 -23.48 20.40 10.99
CA ASN A 102 -24.80 21.01 11.06
C ASN A 102 -25.30 21.38 9.64
N ILE A 103 -26.25 20.55 9.17
CA ILE A 103 -27.42 20.93 8.35
C ILE A 103 -27.16 21.04 6.81
N PRO A 104 -28.18 20.87 5.95
CA PRO A 104 -28.58 19.66 5.24
C PRO A 104 -28.13 19.61 3.77
N LEU A 105 -28.12 18.42 3.16
CA LEU A 105 -27.84 18.22 1.74
C LEU A 105 -28.89 18.92 0.86
N GLU A 106 -28.59 20.12 0.36
CA GLU A 106 -29.24 20.67 -0.83
C GLU A 106 -28.32 20.53 -2.06
N THR A 107 -28.88 19.85 -3.05
CA THR A 107 -28.31 19.59 -4.35
C THR A 107 -28.22 20.88 -5.17
N LYS A 108 -27.03 21.43 -5.40
CA LYS A 108 -26.80 22.40 -6.49
C LYS A 108 -25.50 22.10 -7.25
N LYS A 109 -25.67 21.44 -8.40
CA LYS A 109 -24.78 21.58 -9.56
C LYS A 109 -24.64 23.07 -9.89
N LYS A 110 -23.39 23.56 -9.97
CA LYS A 110 -22.86 24.84 -10.50
C LYS A 110 -21.61 25.12 -9.63
N ASN A 111 -20.36 24.89 -10.04
CA ASN A 111 -19.69 25.30 -11.27
C ASN A 111 -18.59 24.30 -11.60
N LEU A 112 -18.70 23.74 -12.80
CA LEU A 112 -17.70 22.92 -13.47
C LEU A 112 -16.74 23.93 -14.14
N PHE A 113 -15.45 23.86 -13.83
CA PHE A 113 -14.34 24.64 -14.42
C PHE A 113 -14.13 26.08 -13.92
N GLU A 114 -13.36 26.24 -12.85
CA GLU A 114 -12.47 27.39 -12.64
C GLU A 114 -11.51 27.09 -11.48
N CYS A 115 -10.46 26.31 -11.74
CA CYS A 115 -9.28 26.32 -10.88
C CYS A 115 -8.08 26.02 -11.76
N GLU A 116 -7.65 27.09 -12.43
CA GLU A 116 -6.46 27.17 -13.27
C GLU A 116 -5.19 26.75 -12.51
N MET A 117 -4.59 25.65 -12.97
CA MET A 117 -3.17 25.49 -13.35
C MET A 117 -2.02 26.11 -12.52
N ARG A 118 -2.20 26.57 -11.27
CA ARG A 118 -1.09 27.19 -10.51
C ARG A 118 -0.32 26.28 -9.54
N ASP A 119 -0.83 25.10 -9.19
CA ASP A 119 -0.27 24.36 -8.03
C ASP A 119 0.63 23.16 -8.38
N ILE A 120 0.88 22.89 -9.67
CA ILE A 120 1.62 21.68 -10.07
C ILE A 120 3.09 21.74 -9.64
N LEU A 121 3.68 22.95 -9.49
CA LEU A 121 5.12 23.10 -9.25
C LEU A 121 5.51 23.23 -7.76
N PHE A 122 4.57 23.57 -6.87
CA PHE A 122 4.88 23.75 -5.44
C PHE A 122 4.83 22.44 -4.65
N HIS A 123 3.97 21.49 -5.03
CA HIS A 123 3.81 20.25 -4.27
C HIS A 123 4.94 19.24 -4.48
N HIS A 124 5.81 19.41 -5.48
CA HIS A 124 6.89 18.45 -5.72
C HIS A 124 8.02 18.53 -4.68
N LYS A 125 8.13 19.65 -3.95
CA LYS A 125 9.12 19.79 -2.86
C LYS A 125 8.59 19.21 -1.55
N GLU A 126 7.35 19.50 -1.19
CA GLU A 126 6.73 19.03 0.06
C GLU A 126 6.33 17.55 0.04
N LEU A 127 5.92 17.00 -1.11
CA LEU A 127 5.63 15.57 -1.24
C LEU A 127 6.90 14.70 -1.08
N PHE A 128 8.06 15.23 -1.49
CA PHE A 128 9.34 14.54 -1.32
C PHE A 128 9.75 14.52 0.16
N ASP A 129 9.59 15.64 0.86
CA ASP A 129 9.92 15.76 2.29
C ASP A 129 9.01 14.91 3.20
N PHE A 130 7.72 14.74 2.86
CA PHE A 130 6.81 13.88 3.64
C PHE A 130 7.17 12.39 3.55
N CYS A 131 7.52 11.90 2.35
CA CYS A 131 7.95 10.51 2.17
C CYS A 131 9.29 10.19 2.84
N ILE A 132 10.18 11.18 2.96
CA ILE A 132 11.48 11.03 3.61
C ILE A 132 11.35 11.15 5.14
N SER A 133 10.56 12.10 5.66
CA SER A 133 10.44 12.33 7.11
C SER A 133 9.87 11.14 7.88
N THR A 134 8.95 10.36 7.30
CA THR A 134 8.42 9.15 7.93
C THR A 134 9.39 7.96 7.92
N ASN A 135 10.46 8.01 7.11
CA ASN A 135 11.49 6.96 7.06
C ASN A 135 12.76 7.30 7.86
N ILE A 136 13.07 8.60 8.06
CA ILE A 136 14.35 9.01 8.67
C ILE A 136 14.31 9.02 10.21
N HIS A 137 13.16 9.21 10.86
CA HIS A 137 13.13 9.38 12.32
C HIS A 137 13.34 8.11 13.17
N ASP A 138 13.49 6.93 12.57
CA ASP A 138 13.72 5.67 13.31
C ASP A 138 15.06 4.96 13.00
N THR A 139 15.93 5.51 12.13
CA THR A 139 17.11 4.75 11.63
C THR A 139 18.48 5.39 11.92
N SER A 140 18.56 6.57 12.55
CA SER A 140 19.83 7.33 12.59
C SER A 140 20.82 7.02 13.73
N GLU A 141 20.59 6.05 14.62
CA GLU A 141 21.53 5.80 15.75
C GLU A 141 22.17 4.41 15.83
N HIS A 142 22.06 3.53 14.82
CA HIS A 142 22.69 2.19 14.93
C HIS A 142 23.59 1.74 13.77
N LEU A 143 23.94 2.65 12.86
CA LEU A 143 25.02 2.41 11.89
C LEU A 143 26.28 3.13 12.37
N PHE A 144 27.17 2.39 13.06
CA PHE A 144 28.64 2.50 13.03
C PHE A 144 29.22 1.81 14.27
N LEU A 145 29.43 0.49 14.20
CA LEU A 145 30.51 -0.14 14.98
C LEU A 145 31.13 -1.30 14.17
N GLY A 146 32.30 -1.02 13.58
CA GLY A 146 33.38 -1.98 13.39
C GLY A 146 33.28 -3.00 12.25
N PHE A 147 33.67 -2.57 11.04
CA PHE A 147 34.62 -3.39 10.28
C PHE A 147 36.02 -3.19 10.90
N ASN A 148 36.82 -4.28 10.92
CA ASN A 148 38.16 -4.50 11.54
C ASN A 148 38.04 -5.47 12.74
N ASP A 149 38.66 -6.64 12.81
CA ASP A 149 39.91 -7.14 12.22
C ASP A 149 39.92 -8.69 12.07
N SER A 150 40.80 -9.16 11.17
CA SER A 150 41.47 -10.49 11.08
C SER A 150 40.67 -11.74 10.69
#